data_AF-A0A815XHR5-F1
#
_entry.id   AF-A0A815XHR5-F1
#
_cell.length_a   1.000
_cell.length_b   1.000
_cell.length_c   1.000
_cell.angle_alpha   90.00
_cell.angle_beta   90.00
_cell.angle_gamma   90.00
#
_symmetry.space_group_name_H-M   'P 1'
#
loop_
_entity.id
_entity.type
_entity.pdbx_description
1 polymer ?
#
loop_
_entity_poly.entity_id
_entity_poly.type
_entity_poly.pdbx_seq_one_letter_code
_entity_poly.pdbx_strand_id
1 'polypeptide(L)'
;MDGYYDGTVFYRVVPNFIAQGGDPTGTGEGGESATGAFFPDEFHTRLRFNRRGLVGMVNHGPNTNASEFFFTLGSAPELDKKNTLFGKVVGNTLFNMLKLGEGEIIGETPVHKHKVIKAEIISNPFDNMVSHPRAKPQMIDDDETNKKSKETVHAKAIK
;
A
#
# COMPACT_ATOMS: atom_id res chain seq x y z
N MET A 1 15.68 -2.61 0.67
CA MET A 1 17.03 -2.02 0.72
C MET A 1 17.03 -0.70 1.48
N ASP A 2 16.04 0.19 1.27
CA ASP A 2 16.12 1.57 1.82
C ASP A 2 15.18 1.85 3.01
N GLY A 3 14.45 0.85 3.51
CA GLY A 3 13.43 1.04 4.55
C GLY A 3 12.23 1.89 4.10
N TYR A 4 12.04 2.08 2.79
CA TYR A 4 11.02 2.96 2.21
C TYR A 4 9.58 2.61 2.66
N TYR A 5 9.31 1.32 2.85
CA TYR A 5 8.01 0.85 3.31
C TYR A 5 7.89 0.76 4.84
N ASP A 6 8.95 1.03 5.58
CA ASP A 6 8.93 0.93 7.04
C ASP A 6 8.02 2.04 7.61
N GLY A 7 7.08 1.63 8.46
CA GLY A 7 6.03 2.46 9.03
C GLY A 7 4.79 2.62 8.14
N THR A 8 4.86 2.30 6.85
CA THR A 8 3.73 2.54 5.93
C THR A 8 2.51 1.71 6.31
N VAL A 9 1.32 2.28 6.10
CA VAL A 9 0.04 1.70 6.52
C VAL A 9 -0.69 1.04 5.36
N PHE A 10 -1.54 0.07 5.69
CA PHE A 10 -2.66 -0.31 4.82
C PHE A 10 -3.82 0.65 5.07
N TYR A 11 -3.90 1.70 4.26
CA TYR A 11 -4.86 2.79 4.44
C TYR A 11 -6.24 2.48 3.85
N ARG A 12 -6.33 1.52 2.92
CA ARG A 12 -7.58 1.14 2.26
C ARG A 12 -7.76 -0.37 2.27
N VAL A 13 -8.92 -0.84 2.69
CA VAL A 13 -9.31 -2.25 2.74
C VAL A 13 -10.74 -2.40 2.26
N VAL A 14 -10.92 -3.24 1.24
CA VAL A 14 -12.22 -3.66 0.74
C VAL A 14 -12.37 -5.15 1.03
N PRO A 15 -13.22 -5.54 2.00
CA PRO A 15 -13.37 -6.94 2.40
C PRO A 15 -13.65 -7.86 1.21
N ASN A 16 -13.00 -9.02 1.20
CA ASN A 16 -13.07 -10.02 0.11
C ASN A 16 -12.58 -9.54 -1.27
N PHE A 17 -12.00 -8.35 -1.36
CA PHE A 17 -11.45 -7.81 -2.60
C PHE A 17 -9.97 -7.53 -2.47
N ILE A 18 -9.58 -6.41 -1.84
CA ILE A 18 -8.18 -5.99 -1.72
C ILE A 18 -7.85 -5.32 -0.38
N ALA A 19 -6.58 -5.41 0.01
CA ALA A 19 -5.97 -4.57 1.03
C ALA A 19 -4.80 -3.79 0.39
N GLN A 20 -4.85 -2.47 0.45
CA GLN A 20 -3.98 -1.55 -0.29
C GLN A 20 -3.10 -0.73 0.66
N GLY A 21 -1.83 -0.56 0.29
CA GLY A 21 -0.82 0.17 1.04
C GLY A 21 0.36 0.57 0.17
N GLY A 22 1.51 0.85 0.77
CA GLY A 22 2.73 1.23 0.04
C GLY A 22 2.84 2.73 -0.27
N ASP A 23 1.98 3.55 0.33
CA ASP A 23 2.10 5.01 0.38
C ASP A 23 2.78 5.44 1.69
N PRO A 24 3.97 6.06 1.65
CA PRO A 24 4.64 6.60 2.84
C PRO A 24 3.85 7.68 3.59
N THR A 25 2.99 8.41 2.90
CA THR A 25 2.17 9.46 3.50
C THR A 25 0.90 8.90 4.14
N GLY A 26 0.45 7.72 3.68
CA GLY A 26 -0.74 7.03 4.18
C GLY A 26 -2.08 7.65 3.76
N THR A 27 -2.06 8.57 2.79
CA THR A 27 -3.26 9.26 2.27
C THR A 27 -3.93 8.48 1.14
N GLY A 28 -3.16 7.67 0.41
CA GLY A 28 -3.57 6.96 -0.81
C GLY A 28 -3.39 7.75 -2.10
N GLU A 29 -2.72 8.90 -2.03
CA GLU A 29 -2.38 9.76 -3.18
C GLU A 29 -0.86 9.96 -3.32
N GLY A 30 -0.07 9.43 -2.37
CA GLY A 30 1.37 9.58 -2.34
C GLY A 30 2.12 8.39 -2.94
N GLY A 31 3.42 8.39 -2.68
CA GLY A 31 4.32 7.32 -3.09
C GLY A 31 4.99 7.55 -4.44
N GLU A 32 6.26 7.17 -4.51
CA GLU A 32 7.11 7.35 -5.68
C GLU A 32 7.87 6.06 -5.99
N SER A 33 8.05 5.77 -7.28
CA SER A 33 8.89 4.67 -7.71
C SER A 33 10.36 4.89 -7.31
N ALA A 34 11.19 3.86 -7.46
CA ALA A 34 12.63 3.98 -7.20
C ALA A 34 13.33 5.03 -8.09
N THR A 35 12.77 5.34 -9.26
CA THR A 35 13.32 6.33 -10.20
C THR A 35 12.73 7.74 -10.00
N GLY A 36 11.71 7.88 -9.14
CA GLY A 36 10.94 9.12 -9.00
C GLY A 36 9.94 9.38 -10.13
N ALA A 37 9.86 8.51 -11.13
CA ALA A 37 8.92 8.61 -12.25
C ALA A 37 7.96 7.42 -12.30
N PHE A 38 6.77 7.60 -12.85
CA PHE A 38 5.87 6.48 -13.10
C PHE A 38 6.48 5.47 -14.08
N PHE A 39 6.08 4.20 -13.94
CA PHE A 39 6.56 3.12 -14.80
C PHE A 39 5.40 2.32 -15.43
N PRO A 40 5.65 1.65 -16.57
CA PRO A 40 4.59 1.05 -17.38
C PRO A 40 3.92 -0.15 -16.70
N ASP A 41 2.69 -0.45 -17.14
CA ASP A 41 2.01 -1.67 -16.76
C ASP A 41 2.62 -2.89 -17.45
N GLU A 42 2.71 -4.02 -16.75
CA GLU A 42 3.27 -5.27 -17.27
C GLU A 42 2.24 -6.39 -17.15
N PHE A 43 1.62 -6.75 -18.28
CA PHE A 43 0.59 -7.79 -18.32
C PHE A 43 1.10 -9.09 -18.94
N HIS A 44 0.78 -10.22 -18.31
CA HIS A 44 1.12 -11.54 -18.82
C HIS A 44 -0.13 -12.43 -18.91
N THR A 45 -0.31 -13.18 -20.01
CA THR A 45 -1.50 -14.00 -20.27
C THR A 45 -1.77 -15.10 -19.24
N ARG A 46 -0.71 -15.62 -18.61
CA ARG A 46 -0.78 -16.60 -17.51
C ARG A 46 -1.02 -16.02 -16.10
N LEU A 47 -0.88 -14.70 -15.92
CA LEU A 47 -1.04 -14.04 -14.62
C LEU A 47 -2.44 -13.43 -14.54
N ARG A 48 -3.24 -13.91 -13.59
CA ARG A 48 -4.64 -13.51 -13.41
C ARG A 48 -4.97 -13.36 -11.94
N PHE A 49 -5.79 -12.37 -11.61
CA PHE A 49 -6.29 -12.13 -10.26
C PHE A 49 -7.45 -13.08 -9.91
N ASN A 50 -7.19 -14.39 -9.95
CA ASN A 50 -8.23 -15.42 -9.82
C ASN A 50 -8.39 -16.00 -8.40
N ARG A 51 -7.64 -15.51 -7.43
CA ARG A 51 -7.65 -15.97 -6.04
C ARG A 51 -7.04 -14.94 -5.10
N ARG A 52 -7.26 -15.15 -3.80
CA ARG A 52 -6.60 -14.42 -2.72
C ARG A 52 -5.09 -14.71 -2.65
N GLY A 53 -4.33 -13.79 -2.07
CA GLY A 53 -2.90 -13.92 -1.86
C GLY A 53 -2.03 -13.58 -3.07
N LEU A 54 -2.56 -12.79 -4.00
CA LEU A 54 -1.80 -12.21 -5.12
C LEU A 54 -1.41 -10.77 -4.77
N VAL A 55 -0.29 -10.31 -5.33
CA VAL A 55 0.23 -8.94 -5.13
C VAL A 55 0.21 -8.20 -6.45
N GLY A 56 -0.47 -7.07 -6.47
CA GLY A 56 -0.60 -6.21 -7.64
C GLY A 56 -0.21 -4.76 -7.37
N MET A 57 0.18 -4.03 -8.42
CA MET A 57 0.48 -2.61 -8.35
C MET A 57 -0.80 -1.78 -8.45
N VAL A 58 -0.91 -0.76 -7.60
CA VAL A 58 -1.93 0.29 -7.76
C VAL A 58 -1.44 1.24 -8.86
N ASN A 59 -2.38 1.70 -9.67
CA ASN A 59 -2.15 2.77 -10.64
C ASN A 59 -3.36 3.72 -10.65
N HIS A 60 -3.14 4.94 -11.14
CA HIS A 60 -4.14 6.00 -11.29
C HIS A 60 -4.55 6.18 -12.77
N GLY A 61 -4.40 5.11 -13.55
CA GLY A 61 -4.52 5.10 -15.01
C GLY A 61 -3.40 4.28 -15.67
N PRO A 62 -3.48 4.03 -16.99
CA PRO A 62 -2.48 3.23 -17.68
C PRO A 62 -1.06 3.78 -17.50
N ASN A 63 -0.10 2.91 -17.17
CA ASN A 63 1.33 3.22 -17.02
C ASN A 63 1.66 4.26 -15.93
N THR A 64 0.88 4.28 -14.84
CA THR A 64 1.10 5.21 -13.71
C THR A 64 1.52 4.48 -12.43
N ASN A 65 2.26 3.39 -12.55
CA ASN A 65 2.73 2.64 -11.38
C ASN A 65 3.80 3.42 -10.62
N ALA A 66 3.71 3.42 -9.28
CA ALA A 66 4.65 4.08 -8.37
C ALA A 66 5.08 3.12 -7.24
N SER A 67 4.81 3.44 -5.97
CA SER A 67 5.16 2.55 -4.85
C SER A 67 3.98 1.82 -4.23
N GLU A 68 2.76 2.22 -4.56
CA GLU A 68 1.53 1.68 -3.99
C GLU A 68 1.22 0.28 -4.55
N PHE A 69 0.83 -0.63 -3.67
CA PHE A 69 0.50 -2.01 -4.02
C PHE A 69 -0.70 -2.50 -3.21
N PHE A 70 -1.27 -3.62 -3.65
CA PHE A 70 -2.36 -4.28 -2.94
C PHE A 70 -2.16 -5.78 -2.87
N PHE A 71 -2.75 -6.38 -1.83
CA PHE A 71 -2.99 -7.81 -1.74
C PHE A 71 -4.42 -8.13 -2.14
N THR A 72 -4.63 -9.23 -2.86
CA THR A 72 -5.99 -9.75 -3.07
C THR A 72 -6.47 -10.54 -1.86
N LEU A 73 -7.63 -10.15 -1.32
CA LEU A 73 -8.34 -10.88 -0.26
C LEU A 73 -9.34 -11.89 -0.82
N GLY A 74 -9.70 -11.75 -2.10
CA GLY A 74 -10.54 -12.69 -2.87
C GLY A 74 -10.10 -12.79 -4.33
N SER A 75 -10.99 -13.27 -5.18
CA SER A 75 -10.79 -13.20 -6.64
C SER A 75 -11.16 -11.80 -7.12
N ALA A 76 -10.38 -11.23 -8.03
CA ALA A 76 -10.49 -9.86 -8.52
C ALA A 76 -10.28 -9.76 -10.05
N PRO A 77 -11.02 -10.53 -10.89
CA PRO A 77 -10.83 -10.55 -12.34
C PRO A 77 -11.00 -9.17 -13.01
N GLU A 78 -11.70 -8.25 -12.37
CA GLU A 78 -11.87 -6.86 -12.83
C GLU A 78 -10.56 -6.06 -12.87
N LEU A 79 -9.51 -6.54 -12.19
CA LEU A 79 -8.16 -5.95 -12.19
C LEU A 79 -7.26 -6.54 -13.28
N ASP A 80 -7.70 -7.62 -13.95
CA ASP A 80 -6.94 -8.23 -15.03
C ASP A 80 -6.75 -7.24 -16.19
N LYS A 81 -5.52 -7.13 -16.69
CA LYS A 81 -5.10 -6.16 -17.72
C LYS A 81 -5.33 -4.69 -17.35
N LYS A 82 -5.57 -4.40 -16.07
CA LYS A 82 -5.60 -3.05 -15.53
C LYS A 82 -4.46 -2.82 -14.57
N ASN A 83 -4.11 -3.82 -13.77
CA ASN A 83 -3.06 -3.73 -12.76
C ASN A 83 -1.99 -4.79 -13.02
N THR A 84 -0.72 -4.41 -12.82
CA THR A 84 0.42 -5.32 -12.93
C THR A 84 0.39 -6.33 -11.78
N LEU A 85 0.33 -7.63 -12.10
CA LEU A 85 0.47 -8.71 -11.12
C LEU A 85 1.93 -9.15 -11.08
N PHE A 86 2.63 -8.86 -9.98
CA PHE A 86 4.07 -9.10 -9.87
C PHE A 86 4.46 -10.13 -8.79
N GLY A 87 3.52 -10.56 -7.95
CA GLY A 87 3.85 -11.46 -6.85
C GLY A 87 2.68 -12.27 -6.31
N LYS A 88 3.02 -13.17 -5.38
CA LYS A 88 2.06 -13.91 -4.56
C LYS A 88 2.62 -14.12 -3.15
N VAL A 89 1.73 -14.16 -2.17
CA VAL A 89 2.04 -14.58 -0.82
C VAL A 89 2.23 -16.11 -0.81
N VAL A 90 3.24 -16.60 -0.08
CA VAL A 90 3.65 -18.01 -0.10
C VAL A 90 3.55 -18.65 1.28
N GLY A 91 3.19 -19.94 1.30
CA GLY A 91 3.22 -20.78 2.49
C GLY A 91 2.23 -20.35 3.58
N ASN A 92 2.64 -20.56 4.83
CA ASN A 92 1.79 -20.38 6.01
C ASN A 92 1.54 -18.91 6.38
N THR A 93 2.14 -17.95 5.65
CA THR A 93 1.95 -16.51 5.90
C THR A 93 0.70 -15.95 5.23
N LEU A 94 -0.01 -16.76 4.41
CA LEU A 94 -1.26 -16.34 3.78
C LEU A 94 -2.29 -15.88 4.83
N PHE A 95 -2.42 -16.59 5.94
CA PHE A 95 -3.35 -16.22 7.02
C PHE A 95 -2.98 -14.87 7.66
N ASN A 96 -1.68 -14.56 7.78
CA ASN A 96 -1.25 -13.27 8.31
C ASN A 96 -1.64 -12.12 7.38
N MET A 97 -1.56 -12.34 6.07
CA MET A 97 -2.03 -11.36 5.09
C MET A 97 -3.55 -11.19 5.13
N LEU A 98 -4.31 -12.28 5.29
CA LEU A 98 -5.78 -12.20 5.35
C LEU A 98 -6.29 -11.41 6.56
N LYS A 99 -5.54 -11.38 7.67
CA LYS A 99 -5.85 -10.53 8.83
C LYS A 99 -5.88 -9.03 8.51
N LEU A 100 -5.22 -8.58 7.43
CA LEU A 100 -5.34 -7.20 6.96
C LEU A 100 -6.78 -6.84 6.57
N GLY A 101 -7.59 -7.84 6.20
CA GLY A 101 -9.00 -7.69 5.87
C GLY A 101 -9.95 -7.72 7.07
N GLU A 102 -9.43 -7.95 8.29
CA GLU A 102 -10.22 -8.08 9.51
C GLU A 102 -10.25 -6.75 10.28
N GLY A 103 -11.33 -6.53 11.04
CA GLY A 103 -11.50 -5.34 11.89
C GLY A 103 -12.61 -4.40 11.42
N GLU A 104 -12.75 -3.30 12.15
CA GLU A 104 -13.74 -2.27 11.85
C GLU A 104 -13.27 -1.39 10.68
N ILE A 105 -14.09 -1.29 9.65
CA ILE A 105 -13.82 -0.53 8.43
C ILE A 105 -14.97 0.46 8.22
N ILE A 106 -14.64 1.74 8.07
CA ILE A 106 -15.61 2.80 7.78
C ILE A 106 -15.41 3.20 6.31
N GLY A 107 -16.40 2.89 5.47
CA GLY A 107 -16.28 2.99 4.03
C GLY A 107 -15.28 1.95 3.51
N GLU A 108 -14.08 2.40 3.14
CA GLU A 108 -12.97 1.53 2.73
C GLU A 108 -11.72 1.77 3.61
N THR A 109 -11.83 2.55 4.69
CA THR A 109 -10.71 2.90 5.55
C THR A 109 -10.79 2.11 6.87
N PRO A 110 -9.76 1.32 7.22
CA PRO A 110 -9.70 0.66 8.52
C PRO A 110 -9.61 1.68 9.66
N VAL A 111 -10.39 1.46 10.72
CA VAL A 111 -10.28 2.26 11.95
C VAL A 111 -8.91 2.05 12.60
N HIS A 112 -8.41 0.82 12.58
CA HIS A 112 -7.07 0.48 13.05
C HIS A 112 -6.18 -0.04 11.91
N LYS A 113 -5.40 0.87 11.32
CA LYS A 113 -4.55 0.56 10.18
C LYS A 113 -3.35 -0.29 10.59
N HIS A 114 -3.16 -1.41 9.90
CA HIS A 114 -1.97 -2.24 10.06
C HIS A 114 -0.76 -1.55 9.41
N LYS A 115 0.43 -1.74 9.99
CA LYS A 115 1.68 -1.09 9.56
C LYS A 115 2.73 -2.11 9.14
N VAL A 116 3.48 -1.81 8.08
CA VAL A 116 4.70 -2.52 7.72
C VAL A 116 5.79 -2.08 8.69
N ILE A 117 6.28 -2.97 9.53
CA ILE A 117 7.33 -2.63 10.50
C ILE A 117 8.70 -2.59 9.80
N LYS A 118 8.93 -3.57 8.92
CA LYS A 118 10.21 -3.77 8.23
C LYS A 118 10.00 -4.60 6.98
N ALA A 119 10.76 -4.31 5.92
CA ALA A 119 10.85 -5.17 4.74
C ALA A 119 12.28 -5.73 4.54
N GLU A 120 12.40 -7.05 4.38
CA GLU A 120 13.66 -7.75 4.16
C GLU A 120 13.64 -8.50 2.83
N ILE A 121 14.74 -8.43 2.08
CA ILE A 121 14.91 -9.15 0.81
C ILE A 121 15.64 -10.46 1.10
N ILE A 122 14.95 -11.58 0.99
CA ILE A 122 15.51 -12.92 1.26
C ILE A 122 16.35 -13.43 0.08
N SER A 123 15.89 -13.16 -1.15
CA SER A 123 16.58 -13.54 -2.38
C SER A 123 16.45 -12.39 -3.37
N ASN A 124 17.56 -11.81 -3.79
CA ASN A 124 17.60 -10.76 -4.79
C ASN A 124 18.07 -11.36 -6.14
N PRO A 125 17.21 -11.45 -7.17
CA PRO A 125 17.61 -11.96 -8.47
C PRO A 125 18.34 -10.94 -9.35
N PHE A 126 18.53 -9.70 -8.88
CA PHE A 126 19.19 -8.63 -9.62
C PHE A 126 20.53 -8.27 -8.97
N ASP A 127 21.61 -8.51 -9.71
CA ASP A 127 22.98 -8.30 -9.25
C ASP A 127 23.38 -6.81 -9.15
N ASN A 128 22.63 -5.94 -9.84
CA ASN A 128 22.97 -4.52 -10.03
C ASN A 128 21.98 -3.55 -9.36
N MET A 129 21.17 -4.01 -8.40
CA MET A 129 20.31 -3.09 -7.63
C MET A 129 21.14 -2.32 -6.60
N VAL A 130 21.15 -0.99 -6.73
CA VAL A 130 21.81 -0.08 -5.79
C VAL A 130 20.76 0.61 -4.93
N SER A 131 20.88 0.47 -3.61
CA SER A 131 20.10 1.23 -2.63
C SER A 131 20.31 2.73 -2.84
N HIS A 132 19.24 3.48 -3.08
CA HIS A 132 19.32 4.94 -3.11
C HIS A 132 18.81 5.42 -1.75
N PRO A 133 19.67 5.98 -0.87
CA PRO A 133 19.20 6.52 0.39
C PRO A 133 18.22 7.66 0.10
N ARG A 134 16.92 7.38 0.22
CA ARG A 134 15.85 8.36 0.10
C ARG A 134 15.69 9.06 1.45
N ALA A 135 15.48 10.38 1.42
CA ALA A 135 15.02 11.08 2.61
C ALA A 135 13.71 10.45 3.07
N LYS A 136 13.57 10.14 4.36
CA LYS A 136 12.33 9.58 4.91
C LYS A 136 11.20 10.57 4.60
N PRO A 137 10.14 10.17 3.86
CA PRO A 137 8.94 10.99 3.75
C PRO A 137 8.41 11.26 5.16
N GLN A 138 8.06 12.51 5.46
CA GLN A 138 7.48 12.86 6.75
C GLN A 138 6.14 12.14 6.89
N MET A 139 6.08 11.17 7.80
CA MET A 139 4.83 10.53 8.20
C MET A 139 4.01 11.56 8.97
N ILE A 140 2.75 11.77 8.58
CA ILE A 140 1.83 12.58 9.37
C ILE A 140 1.34 11.69 10.51
N ASP A 141 1.75 12.00 11.74
CA ASP A 141 1.20 11.35 12.94
C ASP A 141 -0.26 11.76 13.10
N ASP A 142 -1.16 10.77 13.18
CA ASP A 142 -2.61 10.94 13.40
C ASP A 142 -2.94 11.70 14.72
N ASP A 143 -1.96 11.87 15.61
CA ASP A 143 -2.11 12.56 16.90
C ASP A 143 -2.01 14.10 16.77
N GLU A 144 -1.32 14.61 15.74
CA GLU A 144 -1.20 16.07 15.51
C GLU A 144 -2.47 16.68 14.90
N THR A 145 -3.15 15.94 14.01
CA THR A 145 -4.42 16.37 13.38
C THR A 145 -5.54 16.50 14.41
N ASN A 146 -5.53 15.69 15.47
CA ASN A 146 -6.50 15.77 16.57
C ASN A 146 -6.22 16.94 17.54
N LYS A 147 -4.96 17.41 17.60
CA LYS A 147 -4.57 18.56 18.42
C LYS A 147 -4.91 19.89 17.74
N LYS A 148 -4.62 20.01 16.44
CA LYS A 148 -4.95 21.20 15.63
C LYS A 148 -6.45 21.39 15.44
N SER A 149 -7.23 20.31 15.33
CA SER A 149 -8.69 20.40 15.26
C SER A 149 -9.30 20.90 16.58
N LYS A 150 -8.79 20.48 17.73
CA LYS A 150 -9.26 20.96 19.05
C LYS A 150 -8.92 22.43 19.32
N GLU A 151 -7.73 22.90 18.93
CA GLU A 151 -7.36 24.32 19.06
C GLU A 151 -8.20 25.22 18.14
N THR A 152 -8.47 24.79 16.91
CA THR A 152 -9.24 25.59 15.95
C THR A 152 -10.71 25.72 16.37
N VAL A 153 -11.29 24.69 17.00
CA VAL A 153 -12.67 24.74 17.53
C VAL A 153 -12.75 25.66 18.75
N HIS A 154 -11.74 25.66 19.63
CA HIS A 154 -11.75 26.54 20.81
C HIS A 154 -11.56 28.02 20.44
N ALA A 155 -10.75 28.33 19.43
CA ALA A 155 -10.55 29.70 18.94
C ALA A 155 -11.80 30.29 18.25
N LYS A 156 -12.69 29.46 17.70
CA LYS A 156 -13.91 29.91 17.01
C LYS A 156 -15.12 30.11 17.95
N ALA A 157 -15.03 29.64 19.20
CA ALA A 157 -16.09 29.77 20.20
C ALA A 157 -15.97 31.06 21.06
N ILE A 158 -14.92 31.85 20.85
CA ILE A 158 -14.69 33.14 21.53
C ILE A 158 -14.70 34.25 20.46
N LYS A 159 -15.87 34.48 19.86
CA LYS A 159 -16.18 35.75 19.18
C LYS A 159 -17.67 35.93 19.04
#